data_AF-A0A4P5W2F5-F1
#
_entry.id   AF-A0A4P5W2F5-F1
#
_cell.length_a   1.000
_cell.length_b   1.000
_cell.length_c   1.000
_cell.angle_alpha   90.00
_cell.angle_beta   90.00
_cell.angle_gamma   90.00
#
_symmetry.space_group_name_H-M   'P 1'
#
loop_
_entity.id
_entity.type
_entity.pdbx_description
1 polymer ?
#
loop_
_entity_poly.entity_id
_entity_poly.type
_entity_poly.pdbx_seq_one_letter_code
_entity_poly.pdbx_strand_id
1 'polypeptide(L)'
;MTVRTPILLLSALPFLFAAERCVVSEPDPEWFFTCGDPVCQGYTGPTEGIALCTSQTAGEACAQEGKTCDPEDDCNAMLVCATEDPTAGAGGCPISKRAAKHDIQYLSDSDRAAAAAQVLDMRLATWAYNGQPAADRAHLGFIIDDVAATSPAVTPDGGHVDLYGYTSLTVAAVQAQEQRILALEARIAQLEAARSTPDSR
;
A
#
# COMPACT_ATOMS: atom_id res chain seq x y z
N MET A 1 -58.52 48.47 -47.06
CA MET A 1 -59.17 47.60 -46.07
C MET A 1 -58.14 47.24 -45.02
N THR A 2 -58.29 47.83 -43.85
CA THR A 2 -57.32 47.82 -42.75
C THR A 2 -57.58 46.59 -41.88
N VAL A 3 -56.63 45.66 -41.81
CA VAL A 3 -56.69 44.52 -40.88
C VAL A 3 -55.70 44.79 -39.75
N ARG A 4 -56.25 44.95 -38.54
CA ARG A 4 -55.51 45.06 -37.28
C ARG A 4 -55.05 43.68 -36.84
N THR A 5 -53.76 43.49 -36.62
CA THR A 5 -53.18 42.31 -35.96
C THR A 5 -52.82 42.69 -34.52
N PRO A 6 -53.18 41.89 -33.49
CA PRO A 6 -52.89 42.22 -32.11
C PRO A 6 -51.44 41.87 -31.75
N ILE A 7 -50.82 42.76 -30.98
CA ILE A 7 -49.49 42.59 -30.38
C ILE A 7 -49.65 41.67 -29.18
N LEU A 8 -49.06 40.47 -29.23
CA LEU A 8 -48.87 39.59 -28.08
C LEU A 8 -47.64 40.07 -27.30
N LEU A 9 -47.85 40.58 -26.09
CA LEU A 9 -46.77 40.83 -25.12
C LEU A 9 -46.22 39.48 -24.63
N LEU A 10 -44.96 39.18 -25.01
CA LEU A 10 -44.16 38.15 -24.34
C LEU A 10 -43.65 38.71 -23.00
N SER A 11 -44.22 38.23 -21.90
CA SER A 11 -43.70 38.47 -20.56
C SER A 11 -42.43 37.62 -20.37
N ALA A 12 -41.26 38.27 -20.37
CA ALA A 12 -40.02 37.64 -19.93
C ALA A 12 -40.05 37.48 -18.40
N LEU A 13 -40.33 36.27 -17.91
CA LEU A 13 -40.07 35.91 -16.52
C LEU A 13 -38.58 35.56 -16.38
N PRO A 14 -37.84 36.18 -15.45
CA PRO A 14 -36.50 35.72 -15.12
C PRO A 14 -36.64 34.39 -14.36
N PHE A 15 -36.14 33.31 -14.94
CA PHE A 15 -35.86 32.08 -14.19
C PHE A 15 -34.76 32.40 -13.18
N LEU A 16 -35.16 32.72 -11.95
CA LEU A 16 -34.28 32.62 -10.80
C LEU A 16 -33.98 31.13 -10.59
N PHE A 17 -32.85 30.66 -11.11
CA PHE A 17 -32.20 29.45 -10.58
C PHE A 17 -31.66 29.81 -9.20
N ALA A 18 -32.42 29.48 -8.16
CA ALA A 18 -31.87 29.37 -6.82
C ALA A 18 -30.84 28.23 -6.85
N ALA A 19 -29.56 28.58 -6.82
CA ALA A 19 -28.51 27.63 -6.53
C ALA A 19 -28.60 27.28 -5.04
N GLU A 20 -29.36 26.25 -4.71
CA GLU A 20 -29.32 25.61 -3.39
C GLU A 20 -27.88 25.10 -3.22
N ARG A 21 -27.07 25.84 -2.46
CA ARG A 21 -25.74 25.39 -2.07
C ARG A 21 -25.95 24.22 -1.13
N CYS A 22 -25.66 23.01 -1.58
CA CYS A 22 -25.44 21.89 -0.67
C CYS A 22 -24.32 22.29 0.29
N VAL A 23 -24.65 22.64 1.52
CA VAL A 23 -23.67 22.73 2.60
C VAL A 23 -23.28 21.30 2.89
N VAL A 24 -22.11 20.88 2.39
CA VAL A 24 -21.47 19.66 2.85
C VAL A 24 -20.97 20.00 4.26
N SER A 25 -21.65 19.50 5.30
CA SER A 25 -21.12 19.58 6.66
C SER A 25 -19.92 18.66 6.71
N GLU A 26 -18.72 19.22 6.92
CA GLU A 26 -17.54 18.41 7.19
C GLU A 26 -17.79 17.63 8.49
N PRO A 27 -17.46 16.32 8.53
CA PRO A 27 -17.66 15.54 9.74
C PRO A 27 -16.84 16.14 10.89
N ASP A 28 -17.42 16.17 12.08
CA ASP A 28 -16.71 16.60 13.28
C ASP A 28 -15.58 15.60 13.58
N PRO A 29 -14.34 16.05 13.83
CA PRO A 29 -13.24 15.13 14.04
C PRO A 29 -13.30 14.44 15.41
N GLU A 30 -12.82 13.21 15.46
CA GLU A 30 -12.69 12.39 16.65
C GLU A 30 -11.30 11.76 16.75
N TRP A 31 -10.97 11.25 17.93
CA TRP A 31 -9.71 10.55 18.15
C TRP A 31 -9.76 9.13 17.56
N PHE A 32 -8.80 8.80 16.71
CA PHE A 32 -8.58 7.46 16.18
C PHE A 32 -7.22 6.91 16.59
N PHE A 33 -7.09 5.59 16.63
CA PHE A 33 -5.78 4.95 16.73
C PHE A 33 -5.07 5.00 15.37
N THR A 34 -3.75 5.14 15.40
CA THR A 34 -2.89 4.78 14.26
C THR A 34 -2.64 3.27 14.25
N CYS A 35 -1.95 2.77 13.22
CA CYS A 35 -1.65 1.34 13.10
C CYS A 35 -0.66 0.80 14.14
N GLY A 36 0.08 1.67 14.82
CA GLY A 36 1.21 1.29 15.65
C GLY A 36 2.36 0.71 14.86
N ASP A 37 3.20 -0.05 15.55
CA ASP A 37 4.36 -0.71 14.97
C ASP A 37 3.95 -1.81 13.99
N PRO A 38 4.73 -2.03 12.90
CA PRO A 38 4.52 -3.17 12.01
C PRO A 38 4.52 -4.53 12.72
N VAL A 39 5.21 -4.62 13.87
CA VAL A 39 5.24 -5.80 14.75
C VAL A 39 5.20 -5.32 16.20
N CYS A 40 4.10 -5.55 16.90
CA CYS A 40 3.96 -5.16 18.31
C CYS A 40 4.96 -5.90 19.21
N GLN A 41 5.74 -5.16 20.00
CA GLN A 41 6.71 -5.70 20.96
C GLN A 41 6.45 -5.20 22.40
N GLY A 42 5.26 -4.64 22.66
CA GLY A 42 4.99 -3.84 23.84
C GLY A 42 5.32 -2.37 23.62
N TYR A 43 4.86 -1.54 24.54
CA TYR A 43 5.21 -0.12 24.57
C TYR A 43 6.72 0.07 24.75
N THR A 44 7.35 0.79 23.83
CA THR A 44 8.81 1.02 23.81
C THR A 44 9.22 2.34 24.46
N GLY A 45 8.25 3.12 24.93
CA GLY A 45 8.45 4.40 25.58
C GLY A 45 7.97 5.58 24.71
N PRO A 46 7.98 6.80 25.29
CA PRO A 46 7.41 7.97 24.65
C PRO A 46 8.22 8.33 23.40
N THR A 47 7.52 8.58 22.31
CA THR A 47 8.14 9.03 21.06
C THR A 47 8.60 10.49 21.19
N GLU A 48 9.84 10.78 20.77
CA GLU A 48 10.39 12.15 20.82
C GLU A 48 9.48 13.13 20.05
N GLY A 49 9.10 14.23 20.71
CA GLY A 49 8.22 15.25 20.13
C GLY A 49 6.72 14.95 20.22
N ILE A 50 6.32 13.78 20.75
CA ILE A 50 4.92 13.41 20.98
C ILE A 50 4.63 13.43 22.49
N ALA A 51 3.59 14.15 22.89
CA ALA A 51 3.17 14.19 24.30
C ALA A 51 2.32 12.96 24.64
N LEU A 52 2.45 12.47 25.88
CA LEU A 52 1.54 11.47 26.42
C LEU A 52 0.10 11.99 26.41
N CYS A 53 -0.84 11.11 26.11
CA CYS A 53 -2.26 11.39 26.27
C CYS A 53 -2.55 11.62 27.76
N THR A 54 -3.46 12.56 28.03
CA THR A 54 -3.88 12.93 29.38
C THR A 54 -5.32 12.50 29.63
N SER A 55 -6.19 12.83 28.67
CA SER A 55 -7.63 12.54 28.73
C SER A 55 -8.21 12.14 27.38
N GLN A 56 -7.38 12.02 26.34
CA GLN A 56 -7.82 11.68 25.00
C GLN A 56 -8.17 10.18 24.95
N THR A 57 -9.31 9.85 24.36
CA THR A 57 -9.78 8.47 24.20
C THR A 57 -10.28 8.27 22.77
N ALA A 58 -9.98 7.13 22.15
CA ALA A 58 -10.48 6.82 20.83
C ALA A 58 -12.03 6.87 20.75
N GLY A 59 -12.57 7.44 19.68
CA GLY A 59 -13.99 7.68 19.46
C GLY A 59 -14.56 8.91 20.18
N GLU A 60 -13.76 9.63 20.96
CA GLU A 60 -14.20 10.92 21.53
C GLU A 60 -13.91 12.08 20.58
N ALA A 61 -14.82 13.07 20.58
CA ALA A 61 -14.65 14.29 19.79
C ALA A 61 -13.36 15.02 20.15
N CYS A 62 -12.73 15.61 19.15
CA CYS A 62 -11.49 16.36 19.30
C CYS A 62 -11.58 17.70 18.57
N ALA A 63 -10.83 18.70 19.02
CA ALA A 63 -10.99 20.08 18.54
C ALA A 63 -10.01 20.46 17.42
N GLN A 64 -8.91 19.72 17.26
CA GLN A 64 -7.81 20.09 16.38
C GLN A 64 -7.35 18.89 15.56
N GLU A 65 -7.78 18.84 14.32
CA GLU A 65 -7.36 17.83 13.34
C GLU A 65 -5.82 17.78 13.23
N GLY A 66 -5.30 16.56 13.06
CA GLY A 66 -3.87 16.26 13.00
C GLY A 66 -3.14 16.30 14.35
N LYS A 67 -3.81 16.68 15.45
CA LYS A 67 -3.20 16.59 16.78
C LYS A 67 -3.00 15.12 17.15
N THR A 68 -1.82 14.79 17.67
CA THR A 68 -1.48 13.45 18.14
C THR A 68 -1.17 13.43 19.64
N CYS A 69 -1.34 12.27 20.27
CA CYS A 69 -0.78 11.97 21.58
C CYS A 69 -0.50 10.47 21.72
N ASP A 70 0.36 10.12 22.67
CA ASP A 70 0.79 8.76 22.96
C ASP A 70 -0.05 8.16 24.11
N PRO A 71 -0.92 7.17 23.84
CA PRO A 71 -1.76 6.53 24.87
C PRO A 71 -1.02 5.41 25.62
N GLU A 72 0.28 5.20 25.38
CA GLU A 72 1.06 4.08 25.91
C GLU A 72 0.50 2.70 25.49
N ASP A 73 0.03 2.63 24.24
CA ASP A 73 -0.51 1.40 23.66
C ASP A 73 0.56 0.30 23.53
N ASP A 74 0.16 -0.96 23.74
CA ASP A 74 1.05 -2.12 23.71
C ASP A 74 1.66 -2.41 22.32
N CYS A 75 1.20 -1.72 21.28
CA CYS A 75 1.76 -1.75 19.93
C CYS A 75 2.33 -0.39 19.49
N ASN A 76 2.55 0.55 20.42
CA ASN A 76 2.97 1.92 20.11
C ASN A 76 2.01 2.63 19.15
N ALA A 77 0.72 2.23 19.12
CA ALA A 77 -0.31 2.98 18.40
C ALA A 77 -0.56 4.32 19.08
N MET A 78 -0.62 5.38 18.28
CA MET A 78 -0.87 6.74 18.75
C MET A 78 -2.34 7.08 18.61
N LEU A 79 -2.84 8.04 19.38
CA LEU A 79 -4.10 8.70 19.06
C LEU A 79 -3.85 9.87 18.12
N VAL A 80 -4.69 10.00 17.08
CA VAL A 80 -4.72 11.14 16.18
C VAL A 80 -6.15 11.67 16.06
N CYS A 81 -6.30 12.98 16.15
CA CYS A 81 -7.57 13.66 15.90
C CYS A 81 -7.76 13.77 14.38
N ALA A 82 -8.77 13.10 13.83
CA ALA A 82 -9.02 13.09 12.39
C ALA A 82 -10.52 13.09 12.10
N THR A 83 -10.87 13.43 10.86
CA THR A 83 -12.25 13.40 10.35
C THR A 83 -12.64 12.01 9.81
N GLU A 84 -11.66 11.12 9.64
CA GLU A 84 -11.82 9.77 9.13
C GLU A 84 -10.80 8.82 9.77
N ASP A 85 -11.18 7.54 9.90
CA ASP A 85 -10.34 6.51 10.52
C ASP A 85 -9.09 6.25 9.66
N PRO A 86 -7.87 6.63 10.15
CA PRO A 86 -6.64 6.48 9.38
C PRO A 86 -6.27 5.01 9.18
N THR A 87 -6.88 4.06 9.90
CA THR A 87 -6.62 2.63 9.77
C THR A 87 -7.41 1.97 8.65
N ALA A 88 -8.53 2.57 8.23
CA ALA A 88 -9.49 1.96 7.31
C ALA A 88 -9.30 2.39 5.84
N GLY A 89 -8.60 3.50 5.60
CA GLY A 89 -8.45 4.12 4.28
C GLY A 89 -7.21 3.70 3.47
N ALA A 90 -6.99 4.40 2.35
CA ALA A 90 -5.76 4.26 1.57
C ALA A 90 -4.55 4.73 2.40
N GLY A 91 -3.52 3.88 2.52
CA GLY A 91 -2.40 4.13 3.42
C GLY A 91 -2.66 3.73 4.88
N GLY A 92 -3.83 3.14 5.17
CA GLY A 92 -4.17 2.58 6.47
C GLY A 92 -3.51 1.24 6.76
N CYS A 93 -3.97 0.55 7.79
CA CYS A 93 -3.25 -0.61 8.32
C CYS A 93 -3.31 -1.78 7.34
N PRO A 94 -2.22 -2.54 7.15
CA PRO A 94 -2.24 -3.70 6.27
C PRO A 94 -3.26 -4.77 6.72
N ILE A 95 -4.33 -4.98 5.95
CA ILE A 95 -5.33 -6.03 6.20
C ILE A 95 -5.17 -7.18 5.18
N SER A 96 -4.69 -8.33 5.65
CA SER A 96 -4.53 -9.54 4.82
C SER A 96 -5.62 -10.60 5.06
N LYS A 97 -6.89 -10.18 5.11
CA LYS A 97 -8.07 -11.07 5.25
C LYS A 97 -8.86 -11.16 3.95
N ARG A 98 -9.36 -12.35 3.60
CA ARG A 98 -10.22 -12.55 2.41
C ARG A 98 -11.44 -11.63 2.41
N ALA A 99 -12.09 -11.45 3.56
CA ALA A 99 -13.28 -10.62 3.68
C ALA A 99 -13.03 -9.14 3.33
N ALA A 100 -11.77 -8.68 3.35
CA ALA A 100 -11.37 -7.33 2.99
C ALA A 100 -10.86 -7.22 1.54
N LYS A 101 -10.93 -8.29 0.73
CA LYS A 101 -10.36 -8.35 -0.62
C LYS A 101 -11.39 -8.90 -1.61
N HIS A 102 -11.43 -8.35 -2.82
CA HIS A 102 -12.24 -8.86 -3.94
C HIS A 102 -11.32 -9.34 -5.08
N ASP A 103 -11.90 -10.00 -6.09
CA ASP A 103 -11.20 -10.47 -7.31
C ASP A 103 -9.90 -11.26 -7.05
N ILE A 104 -9.90 -12.07 -5.99
CA ILE A 104 -8.71 -12.82 -5.56
C ILE A 104 -8.41 -13.94 -6.57
N GLN A 105 -7.28 -13.81 -7.25
CA GLN A 105 -6.70 -14.84 -8.11
C GLN A 105 -5.41 -15.36 -7.49
N TYR A 106 -5.24 -16.68 -7.47
CA TYR A 106 -4.02 -17.32 -6.99
C TYR A 106 -3.03 -17.50 -8.13
N LEU A 107 -1.74 -17.33 -7.84
CA LEU A 107 -0.68 -17.45 -8.82
C LEU A 107 -0.56 -18.90 -9.34
N SER A 108 -0.52 -19.02 -10.66
CA SER A 108 -0.13 -20.23 -11.39
C SER A 108 1.39 -20.43 -11.39
N ASP A 109 1.86 -21.55 -11.95
CA ASP A 109 3.30 -21.77 -12.16
C ASP A 109 3.93 -20.73 -13.09
N SER A 110 3.21 -20.29 -14.13
CA SER A 110 3.68 -19.23 -15.03
C SER A 110 3.79 -17.89 -14.31
N ASP A 111 2.84 -17.57 -13.43
CA ASP A 111 2.88 -16.31 -12.67
C ASP A 111 4.08 -16.29 -11.71
N ARG A 112 4.34 -17.40 -11.02
CA ARG A 112 5.54 -17.56 -10.18
C ARG A 112 6.83 -17.49 -11.01
N ALA A 113 6.85 -18.07 -12.20
CA ALA A 113 8.02 -17.98 -13.09
C ALA A 113 8.26 -16.55 -13.58
N ALA A 114 7.20 -15.79 -13.86
CA ALA A 114 7.29 -14.38 -14.21
C ALA A 114 7.78 -13.53 -13.02
N ALA A 115 7.30 -13.82 -11.80
CA ALA A 115 7.81 -13.20 -10.58
C ALA A 115 9.32 -13.46 -10.40
N ALA A 116 9.77 -14.70 -10.60
CA ALA A 116 11.20 -15.03 -10.56
C ALA A 116 12.01 -14.27 -11.61
N ALA A 117 11.49 -14.11 -12.83
CA ALA A 117 12.16 -13.32 -13.86
C ALA A 117 12.29 -11.85 -13.47
N GLN A 118 11.23 -11.25 -12.90
CA GLN A 118 11.27 -9.86 -12.40
C GLN A 118 12.30 -9.68 -11.28
N VAL A 119 12.34 -10.60 -10.30
CA VAL A 119 13.31 -10.52 -9.20
C VAL A 119 14.75 -10.68 -9.70
N LEU A 120 15.00 -11.57 -10.67
CA LEU A 120 16.33 -11.78 -11.23
C LEU A 120 16.82 -10.62 -12.11
N ASP A 121 15.90 -9.88 -12.73
CA ASP A 121 16.20 -8.69 -13.53
C ASP A 121 16.42 -7.44 -12.66
N MET A 122 15.90 -7.44 -11.43
CA MET A 122 16.02 -6.31 -10.50
C MET A 122 17.48 -6.03 -10.14
N ARG A 123 17.96 -4.83 -10.49
CA ARG A 123 19.32 -4.39 -10.18
C ARG A 123 19.44 -4.00 -8.71
N LEU A 124 20.34 -4.67 -7.99
CA LEU A 124 20.70 -4.30 -6.63
C LEU A 124 21.89 -3.32 -6.64
N ALA A 125 21.82 -2.34 -5.75
CA ALA A 125 22.85 -1.33 -5.55
C ALA A 125 23.05 -1.07 -4.06
N THR A 126 24.27 -0.64 -3.73
CA THR A 126 24.54 0.03 -2.46
C THR A 126 24.47 1.54 -2.65
N TRP A 127 23.82 2.25 -1.75
CA TRP A 127 23.58 3.69 -1.89
C TRP A 127 23.62 4.41 -0.53
N ALA A 128 23.73 5.73 -0.56
CA ALA A 128 23.63 6.61 0.60
C ALA A 128 22.68 7.76 0.26
N TYR A 129 21.92 8.26 1.22
CA TYR A 129 21.07 9.42 1.00
C TYR A 129 21.89 10.68 0.73
N ASN A 130 21.32 11.61 -0.04
CA ASN A 130 21.89 12.95 -0.14
C ASN A 130 21.96 13.59 1.24
N GLY A 131 23.16 14.01 1.66
CA GLY A 131 23.40 14.59 2.98
C GLY A 131 23.73 13.58 4.09
N GLN A 132 23.76 12.28 3.80
CA GLN A 132 24.20 11.26 4.76
C GLN A 132 25.70 11.45 5.08
N PRO A 133 26.10 11.49 6.37
CA PRO A 133 27.50 11.50 6.77
C PRO A 133 28.28 10.33 6.16
N ALA A 134 29.51 10.59 5.70
CA ALA A 134 30.36 9.55 5.10
C ALA A 134 30.77 8.43 6.07
N ALA A 135 30.64 8.67 7.39
CA ALA A 135 30.89 7.67 8.42
C ALA A 135 29.73 6.67 8.60
N ASP A 136 28.55 6.99 8.09
CA ASP A 136 27.37 6.14 8.23
C ASP A 136 27.41 4.97 7.22
N ARG A 137 26.76 3.87 7.60
CA ARG A 137 26.72 2.67 6.76
C ARG A 137 25.90 2.91 5.49
N ALA A 138 26.44 2.54 4.33
CA ALA A 138 25.68 2.48 3.08
C ALA A 138 24.49 1.51 3.19
N HIS A 139 23.40 1.85 2.53
CA HIS A 139 22.21 1.02 2.40
C HIS A 139 22.39 0.03 1.26
N LEU A 140 21.68 -1.11 1.32
CA LEU A 140 21.56 -2.07 0.23
C LEU A 140 20.09 -2.09 -0.21
N GLY A 141 19.84 -2.00 -1.51
CA GLY A 141 18.49 -2.07 -2.06
C GLY A 141 18.49 -2.03 -3.58
N PHE A 142 17.37 -1.63 -4.17
CA PHE A 142 17.23 -1.33 -5.59
C PHE A 142 16.85 0.14 -5.80
N ILE A 143 17.01 0.64 -7.02
CA ILE A 143 16.58 1.99 -7.40
C ILE A 143 15.26 1.87 -8.14
N ILE A 144 14.23 2.59 -7.67
CA ILE A 144 12.87 2.50 -8.19
C ILE A 144 12.77 2.91 -9.67
N ASP A 145 13.59 3.87 -10.11
CA ASP A 145 13.66 4.34 -11.50
C ASP A 145 14.10 3.26 -12.50
N ASP A 146 14.80 2.22 -12.02
CA ASP A 146 15.25 1.09 -12.83
C ASP A 146 14.20 -0.06 -12.88
N VAL A 147 13.11 0.05 -12.13
CA VAL A 147 12.07 -1.00 -12.03
C VAL A 147 10.91 -0.68 -12.97
N ALA A 148 10.38 -1.71 -13.65
CA ALA A 148 9.21 -1.55 -14.49
C ALA A 148 8.02 -0.98 -13.69
N ALA A 149 7.35 0.04 -14.23
CA ALA A 149 6.21 0.70 -13.58
C ALA A 149 5.03 -0.24 -13.27
N THR A 150 4.97 -1.42 -13.90
CA THR A 150 3.97 -2.45 -13.64
C THR A 150 4.37 -3.42 -12.53
N SER A 151 5.55 -3.26 -11.93
CA SER A 151 6.04 -4.14 -10.87
C SER A 151 5.21 -3.98 -9.60
N PRO A 152 4.81 -5.09 -8.94
CA PRO A 152 4.13 -5.03 -7.66
C PRO A 152 5.05 -4.58 -6.51
N ALA A 153 6.35 -4.43 -6.74
CA ALA A 153 7.30 -3.97 -5.71
C ALA A 153 7.27 -2.44 -5.48
N VAL A 154 6.49 -1.72 -6.28
CA VAL A 154 6.46 -0.26 -6.35
C VAL A 154 5.02 0.22 -6.24
N THR A 155 4.80 1.29 -5.49
CA THR A 155 3.48 1.91 -5.38
C THR A 155 3.01 2.47 -6.73
N PRO A 156 1.70 2.57 -7.00
CA PRO A 156 1.20 3.00 -8.31
C PRO A 156 1.65 4.40 -8.76
N ASP A 157 2.02 5.27 -7.82
CA ASP A 157 2.57 6.61 -8.09
C ASP A 157 4.07 6.59 -8.45
N GLY A 158 4.74 5.44 -8.36
CA GLY A 158 6.17 5.28 -8.62
C GLY A 158 7.08 5.93 -7.57
N GLY A 159 6.52 6.46 -6.47
CA GLY A 159 7.26 7.23 -5.48
C GLY A 159 7.86 6.39 -4.35
N HIS A 160 7.32 5.19 -4.11
CA HIS A 160 7.65 4.40 -2.94
C HIS A 160 7.74 2.91 -3.26
N VAL A 161 8.45 2.19 -2.41
CA VAL A 161 8.47 0.73 -2.43
C VAL A 161 7.17 0.24 -1.78
N ASP A 162 6.42 -0.59 -2.49
CA ASP A 162 5.36 -1.39 -1.86
C ASP A 162 6.02 -2.60 -1.19
N LEU A 163 6.26 -2.49 0.11
CA LEU A 163 6.97 -3.53 0.88
C LEU A 163 6.20 -4.87 0.88
N TYR A 164 4.88 -4.82 0.93
CA TYR A 164 4.02 -6.01 0.93
C TYR A 164 4.06 -6.70 -0.43
N GLY A 165 3.94 -5.93 -1.51
CA GLY A 165 4.04 -6.40 -2.88
C GLY A 165 5.43 -6.93 -3.22
N TYR A 166 6.49 -6.22 -2.83
CA TYR A 166 7.89 -6.66 -3.00
C TYR A 166 8.19 -7.97 -2.27
N THR A 167 7.75 -8.09 -1.02
CA THR A 167 7.95 -9.32 -0.24
C THR A 167 7.18 -10.49 -0.86
N SER A 168 5.93 -10.27 -1.28
CA SER A 168 5.10 -11.30 -1.93
C SER A 168 5.68 -11.73 -3.29
N LEU A 169 6.23 -10.79 -4.07
CA LEU A 169 6.96 -11.06 -5.30
C LEU A 169 8.16 -11.97 -5.05
N THR A 170 8.93 -11.69 -3.99
CA THR A 170 10.10 -12.48 -3.58
C THR A 170 9.69 -13.90 -3.16
N VAL A 171 8.61 -14.06 -2.39
CA VAL A 171 8.08 -15.39 -2.01
C VAL A 171 7.67 -16.20 -3.26
N ALA A 172 6.99 -15.57 -4.22
CA ALA A 172 6.62 -16.24 -5.47
C ALA A 172 7.86 -16.68 -6.29
N ALA A 173 8.91 -15.85 -6.31
CA ALA A 173 10.18 -16.19 -6.95
C ALA A 173 10.88 -17.39 -6.28
N VAL A 174 10.91 -17.44 -4.95
CA VAL A 174 11.45 -18.58 -4.18
C VAL A 174 10.68 -19.86 -4.48
N GLN A 175 9.36 -19.80 -4.53
CA GLN A 175 8.52 -20.96 -4.89
C GLN A 175 8.83 -21.46 -6.31
N ALA A 176 9.02 -20.57 -7.28
CA ALA A 176 9.43 -20.95 -8.63
C ALA A 176 10.84 -21.58 -8.67
N GLN A 177 11.77 -21.08 -7.86
CA GLN A 177 13.10 -21.63 -7.76
C GLN A 177 13.08 -23.07 -7.22
N GLU A 178 12.30 -23.33 -6.16
CA GLU A 178 12.16 -24.67 -5.59
C GLU A 178 11.63 -25.68 -6.62
N GLN A 179 10.61 -25.31 -7.40
CA GLN A 179 10.09 -26.18 -8.45
C GLN A 179 11.15 -26.53 -9.51
N ARG A 180 12.03 -25.58 -9.84
CA ARG A 180 13.15 -25.83 -10.76
C ARG A 180 14.20 -26.74 -10.14
N ILE A 181 14.50 -26.58 -8.85
CA ILE A 181 15.45 -27.44 -8.12
C ILE A 181 14.96 -28.88 -8.14
N LEU A 182 13.71 -29.12 -7.74
CA LEU A 182 13.12 -30.47 -7.73
C LEU A 182 13.14 -31.11 -9.12
N ALA A 183 12.82 -30.34 -10.17
CA ALA A 183 12.87 -30.84 -11.54
C ALA A 183 14.30 -31.19 -12.00
N LEU A 184 15.29 -30.38 -11.61
CA LEU A 184 16.70 -30.63 -11.91
C LEU A 184 17.23 -31.84 -11.16
N GLU A 185 16.91 -32.01 -9.88
CA GLU A 185 17.29 -33.16 -9.08
C GLU A 185 16.74 -34.47 -9.67
N ALA A 186 15.46 -34.48 -10.05
CA ALA A 186 14.85 -35.64 -10.70
C ALA A 186 15.57 -35.98 -12.02
N ARG A 187 15.95 -34.97 -12.81
CA ARG A 187 16.68 -35.17 -14.06
C ARG A 187 18.10 -35.69 -13.81
N ILE A 188 18.80 -35.20 -12.79
CA ILE A 188 20.11 -35.70 -12.39
C ILE A 188 20.01 -37.18 -12.01
N ALA A 189 19.05 -37.56 -11.17
CA ALA A 189 18.84 -38.96 -10.78
C ALA A 189 18.58 -39.89 -11.98
N GLN A 190 17.78 -39.44 -12.95
CA GLN A 190 17.53 -40.18 -14.19
C GLN A 190 18.80 -40.37 -15.03
N LEU A 191 19.61 -39.31 -15.17
CA LEU A 191 20.87 -39.35 -15.91
C LEU A 191 21.90 -40.27 -15.24
N GLU A 192 21.98 -40.25 -13.91
CA GLU A 192 22.86 -41.12 -13.14
C GLU A 192 22.47 -42.60 -13.26
N ALA A 193 21.16 -42.90 -13.23
CA ALA A 193 20.65 -44.26 -13.45
C ALA A 193 20.96 -44.75 -14.88
N ALA A 194 20.78 -43.90 -15.89
CA ALA A 194 21.10 -44.22 -17.28
C ALA A 194 22.60 -44.50 -17.49
N ARG A 195 23.48 -43.72 -16.86
CA ARG A 195 24.94 -43.93 -16.93
C ARG A 195 25.40 -45.20 -16.20
N SER A 196 24.68 -45.59 -15.15
CA SER A 196 25.03 -46.74 -14.30
C SER A 196 24.55 -48.08 -14.84
N THR A 197 23.76 -48.08 -15.92
CA THR A 197 23.32 -49.31 -16.59
C THR A 197 24.43 -49.76 -17.55
N PRO A 198 25.07 -50.93 -17.34
CA PRO A 198 26.12 -51.41 -18.24
C PRO A 198 25.56 -51.65 -19.65
N ASP A 199 26.25 -51.14 -20.67
CA ASP A 199 25.92 -51.43 -22.07
C ASP A 199 26.08 -52.94 -22.28
N SER A 200 24.98 -53.64 -22.48
CA SER A 200 24.97 -55.08 -22.74
C SER A 200 25.24 -55.28 -24.23
N ARG A 201 26.52 -55.13 -24.61
CA ARG A 201 27.04 -55.53 -25.92
C ARG A 201 28.34 -56.31 -25.79
#